data_AF-A0A6B3FTC7-F1
#
_entry.id   AF-A0A6B3FTC7-F1
#
_cell.length_a   1.000
_cell.length_b   1.000
_cell.length_c   1.000
_cell.angle_alpha   90.00
_cell.angle_beta   90.00
_cell.angle_gamma   90.00
#
_symmetry.space_group_name_H-M   'P 1'
#
loop_
_entity.id
_entity.type
_entity.pdbx_description
1 polymer ?
#
loop_
_entity_poly.entity_id
_entity_poly.type
_entity_poly.pdbx_seq_one_letter_code
_entity_poly.pdbx_strand_id
1 'polypeptide(L)'
;REKPFLYLDGADYKVFVPEKRENARGVSWADGTPAGESIPLDQFYVVKEGADAATINAAVEQGLHLLFTPGVYHIDETITINRADTVALGLGLATIIPDNGVTAIKVGDVDGVKLAGLLVDAGPVNSETLIEVGPENASADHAANPTSLQDVFVRIGGAGPGKATTSIVVNSDDTIIDHTWVWRADHGDGWGWETNRADYG
;
A
#
# COMPACT_ATOMS: atom_id res chain seq x y z
N ARG A 1 -2.08 5.53 14.28
CA ARG A 1 -0.62 5.27 14.31
C ARG A 1 0.02 6.19 13.29
N GLU A 2 1.18 6.80 13.56
CA GLU A 2 1.83 7.66 12.56
C GLU A 2 2.46 6.84 11.43
N LYS A 3 2.58 7.42 10.23
CA LYS A 3 3.11 6.76 9.03
C LYS A 3 4.59 6.39 9.19
N PRO A 4 5.04 5.19 8.73
CA PRO A 4 6.46 4.89 8.62
C PRO A 4 7.21 5.86 7.70
N PHE A 5 8.48 6.13 8.01
CA PHE A 5 9.32 7.03 7.23
C PHE A 5 10.81 6.64 7.24
N LEU A 6 11.47 6.87 6.11
CA LEU A 6 12.91 6.69 5.96
C LEU A 6 13.66 7.85 6.65
N TYR A 7 14.74 7.54 7.36
CA TYR A 7 15.64 8.51 7.97
C TYR A 7 17.09 8.01 7.99
N LEU A 8 18.02 8.87 8.37
CA LEU A 8 19.43 8.53 8.57
C LEU A 8 19.74 8.43 10.07
N ASP A 9 20.39 7.34 10.45
CA ASP A 9 21.06 7.18 11.75
C ASP A 9 22.57 7.20 11.51
N GLY A 10 23.18 8.37 11.68
CA GLY A 10 24.54 8.62 11.20
C GLY A 10 24.61 8.53 9.67
N ALA A 11 25.27 7.49 9.15
CA ALA A 11 25.39 7.22 7.72
C ALA A 11 24.44 6.10 7.23
N ASP A 12 23.73 5.45 8.15
CA ASP A 12 22.92 4.27 7.84
C ASP A 12 21.47 4.67 7.57
N TYR A 13 20.90 4.18 6.47
CA TYR A 13 19.48 4.33 6.18
C TYR A 13 18.65 3.36 7.03
N LYS A 14 17.59 3.88 7.66
CA LYS A 14 16.63 3.11 8.44
C LYS A 14 15.20 3.61 8.18
N VAL A 15 14.22 2.74 8.35
CA VAL A 15 12.81 3.12 8.37
C VAL A 15 12.33 3.10 9.81
N PHE A 16 11.88 4.26 10.30
CA PHE A 16 11.22 4.35 11.59
C PHE A 16 9.75 3.95 11.44
N VAL A 17 9.28 3.06 12.31
CA VAL A 17 7.91 2.53 12.37
C VAL A 17 7.30 2.98 13.70
N PRO A 18 6.53 4.09 13.73
CA PRO A 18 5.94 4.61 14.95
C PRO A 18 4.95 3.62 15.59
N GLU A 19 4.93 3.56 16.93
CA GLU A 19 3.97 2.75 17.68
C GLU A 19 2.53 3.32 17.54
N LYS A 20 1.53 2.44 17.70
CA LYS A 20 0.12 2.85 17.74
C LYS A 20 -0.11 3.75 18.96
N ARG A 21 -0.81 4.86 18.76
CA ARG A 21 -1.32 5.72 19.84
C ARG A 21 -2.83 5.61 19.90
N GLU A 22 -3.37 5.43 21.09
CA GLU A 22 -4.81 5.47 21.37
C GLU A 22 -5.17 6.82 22.00
N ASN A 23 -6.37 7.33 21.71
CA ASN A 23 -6.82 8.65 22.19
C ASN A 23 -5.81 9.77 21.88
N ALA A 24 -5.17 9.69 20.70
CA ALA A 24 -4.04 10.54 20.34
C ALA A 24 -4.45 12.02 20.22
N ARG A 25 -3.61 12.91 20.76
CA ARG A 25 -3.73 14.36 20.64
C ARG A 25 -2.34 14.98 20.51
N GLY A 26 -2.22 16.01 19.68
CA GLY A 26 -0.95 16.68 19.43
C GLY A 26 0.04 15.81 18.65
N VAL A 27 1.20 16.39 18.37
CA VAL A 27 2.26 15.72 17.61
C VAL A 27 2.90 14.58 18.42
N SER A 28 3.36 13.53 17.74
CA SER A 28 4.01 12.37 18.38
C SER A 28 5.42 12.65 18.89
N TRP A 29 6.05 13.74 18.43
CA TRP A 29 7.46 14.03 18.64
C TRP A 29 7.72 15.23 19.55
N ALA A 30 6.70 15.75 20.24
CA ALA A 30 6.82 16.94 21.09
C ALA A 30 7.88 16.76 22.20
N ASP A 31 7.92 15.55 22.78
CA ASP A 31 8.80 15.20 23.91
C ASP A 31 10.05 14.41 23.47
N GLY A 32 10.42 14.50 22.18
CA GLY A 32 11.57 13.81 21.60
C GLY A 32 11.19 12.68 20.64
N THR A 33 12.03 11.64 20.59
CA THR A 33 11.80 10.51 19.68
C THR A 33 10.51 9.78 20.07
N PRO A 34 9.52 9.66 19.17
CA PRO A 34 8.30 8.90 19.45
C PRO A 34 8.62 7.43 19.75
N ALA A 35 7.73 6.75 20.48
CA ALA A 35 7.83 5.30 20.62
C ALA A 35 7.64 4.60 19.26
N GLY A 36 8.41 3.53 19.02
CA GLY A 36 8.44 2.82 17.76
C GLY A 36 9.74 2.05 17.56
N GLU A 37 9.85 1.40 16.41
CA GLU A 37 11.01 0.59 16.03
C GLU A 37 11.73 1.21 14.83
N SER A 38 13.05 1.01 14.73
CA SER A 38 13.85 1.39 13.56
C SER A 38 14.36 0.16 12.84
N ILE A 39 13.84 -0.08 11.64
CA ILE A 39 14.22 -1.24 10.82
C ILE A 39 15.35 -0.79 9.88
N PRO A 40 16.52 -1.44 9.89
CA PRO A 40 17.60 -1.11 8.98
C PRO A 40 17.23 -1.42 7.53
N LEU A 41 17.75 -0.61 6.59
CA LEU A 41 17.38 -0.73 5.17
C LEU A 41 17.77 -2.08 4.54
N ASP A 42 18.74 -2.79 5.10
CA ASP A 42 19.14 -4.14 4.67
C ASP A 42 18.07 -5.22 4.92
N GLN A 43 17.04 -4.91 5.71
CA GLN A 43 15.84 -5.74 5.88
C GLN A 43 14.70 -5.36 4.91
N PHE A 44 14.96 -4.50 3.93
CA PHE A 44 14.01 -4.15 2.87
C PHE A 44 14.49 -4.67 1.52
N TYR A 45 13.56 -5.23 0.75
CA TYR A 45 13.71 -5.29 -0.69
C TYR A 45 13.44 -3.92 -1.29
N VAL A 46 14.47 -3.35 -1.91
CA VAL A 46 14.41 -2.03 -2.56
C VAL A 46 13.90 -2.22 -3.98
N VAL A 47 12.59 -2.02 -4.17
CA VAL A 47 11.91 -2.18 -5.46
C VAL A 47 12.32 -1.04 -6.39
N LYS A 48 12.79 -1.43 -7.58
CA LYS A 48 13.23 -0.54 -8.66
C LYS A 48 12.61 -0.99 -9.98
N GLU A 49 12.70 -0.13 -10.99
CA GLU A 49 12.25 -0.44 -12.35
C GLU A 49 12.80 -1.80 -12.81
N GLY A 50 11.94 -2.63 -13.39
CA GLY A 50 12.27 -3.99 -13.84
C GLY A 50 12.03 -5.11 -12.81
N ALA A 51 11.70 -4.79 -11.55
CA ALA A 51 11.23 -5.79 -10.60
C ALA A 51 9.82 -6.27 -10.99
N ASP A 52 9.64 -7.58 -11.08
CA ASP A 52 8.34 -8.21 -11.27
C ASP A 52 7.66 -8.54 -9.93
N ALA A 53 6.35 -8.84 -9.98
CA ALA A 53 5.59 -9.16 -8.77
C ALA A 53 6.06 -10.47 -8.12
N ALA A 54 6.56 -11.45 -8.90
CA ALA A 54 7.10 -12.69 -8.36
C ALA A 54 8.32 -12.44 -7.45
N THR A 55 9.22 -11.55 -7.86
CA THR A 55 10.38 -11.14 -7.07
C THR A 55 9.95 -10.37 -5.82
N ILE A 56 8.96 -9.49 -5.93
CA ILE A 56 8.39 -8.75 -4.79
C ILE A 56 7.76 -9.72 -3.77
N ASN A 57 6.96 -10.67 -4.23
CA ASN A 57 6.31 -11.70 -3.42
C ASN A 57 7.35 -12.57 -2.71
N ALA A 58 8.36 -13.06 -3.44
CA ALA A 58 9.45 -13.85 -2.88
C ALA A 58 10.23 -13.09 -1.78
N ALA A 59 10.41 -11.77 -1.92
CA ALA A 59 11.03 -10.96 -0.88
C ALA A 59 10.20 -10.93 0.41
N VAL A 60 8.86 -10.81 0.31
CA VAL A 60 7.98 -10.87 1.48
C VAL A 60 8.03 -12.25 2.13
N GLU A 61 8.02 -13.32 1.35
CA GLU A 61 8.14 -14.69 1.86
C GLU A 61 9.47 -14.95 2.56
N GLN A 62 10.55 -14.31 2.08
CA GLN A 62 11.89 -14.36 2.68
C GLN A 62 12.03 -13.49 3.94
N GLY A 63 10.98 -12.76 4.33
CA GLY A 63 10.99 -11.95 5.55
C GLY A 63 11.40 -10.49 5.33
N LEU A 64 11.63 -10.04 4.10
CA LEU A 64 11.97 -8.64 3.82
C LEU A 64 10.73 -7.75 3.79
N HIS A 65 10.89 -6.51 4.24
CA HIS A 65 9.94 -5.44 3.99
C HIS A 65 10.07 -4.92 2.56
N LEU A 66 9.16 -4.05 2.11
CA LEU A 66 9.18 -3.49 0.76
C LEU A 66 9.42 -1.98 0.83
N LEU A 67 10.42 -1.49 0.09
CA LEU A 67 10.63 -0.07 -0.14
C LEU A 67 10.56 0.21 -1.64
N PHE A 68 9.45 0.79 -2.09
CA PHE A 68 9.30 1.20 -3.49
C PHE A 68 9.98 2.54 -3.71
N THR A 69 11.03 2.53 -4.54
CA THR A 69 11.67 3.77 -4.98
C THR A 69 10.74 4.54 -5.93
N PRO A 70 11.00 5.84 -6.21
CA PRO A 70 10.16 6.59 -7.15
C PRO A 70 10.14 5.94 -8.54
N GLY A 71 8.96 5.60 -9.04
CA GLY A 71 8.79 4.89 -10.32
C GLY A 71 7.34 4.46 -10.56
N VAL A 72 7.10 3.94 -11.77
CA VAL A 72 5.83 3.31 -12.18
C VAL A 72 6.11 1.84 -12.46
N TYR A 73 5.41 0.95 -11.78
CA TYR A 73 5.65 -0.49 -11.73
C TYR A 73 4.45 -1.22 -12.33
N HIS A 74 4.65 -1.84 -13.49
CA HIS A 74 3.66 -2.77 -14.04
C HIS A 74 3.81 -4.14 -13.41
N ILE A 75 2.69 -4.76 -13.03
CA ILE A 75 2.65 -6.11 -12.47
C ILE A 75 1.61 -6.95 -13.19
N ASP A 76 1.93 -8.19 -13.52
CA ASP A 76 1.04 -9.15 -14.19
C ASP A 76 0.48 -10.21 -13.23
N GLU A 77 0.90 -10.19 -11.97
CA GLU A 77 0.35 -10.95 -10.86
C GLU A 77 0.22 -10.06 -9.61
N THR A 78 -0.60 -10.51 -8.65
CA THR A 78 -0.88 -9.77 -7.42
C THR A 78 0.32 -9.73 -6.48
N ILE A 79 0.66 -8.55 -5.96
CA ILE A 79 1.58 -8.41 -4.82
C ILE A 79 0.84 -8.87 -3.55
N THR A 80 1.27 -9.99 -2.98
CA THR A 80 0.67 -10.61 -1.79
C THR A 80 1.52 -10.35 -0.56
N ILE A 81 0.94 -9.67 0.43
CA ILE A 81 1.57 -9.38 1.72
C ILE A 81 0.88 -10.21 2.79
N ASN A 82 1.40 -11.42 3.02
CA ASN A 82 0.87 -12.37 4.00
C ASN A 82 1.86 -12.67 5.14
N ARG A 83 2.62 -11.65 5.55
CA ARG A 83 3.52 -11.71 6.71
C ARG A 83 3.20 -10.56 7.64
N ALA A 84 2.93 -10.88 8.91
CA ALA A 84 2.64 -9.89 9.93
C ALA A 84 3.74 -8.82 10.01
N ASP A 85 3.35 -7.61 10.38
CA ASP A 85 4.21 -6.44 10.53
C ASP A 85 4.97 -5.97 9.27
N THR A 86 4.67 -6.53 8.09
CA THR A 86 5.31 -6.09 6.85
C THR A 86 5.02 -4.62 6.57
N VAL A 87 6.09 -3.82 6.47
CA VAL A 87 6.05 -2.46 5.94
C VAL A 87 6.23 -2.49 4.43
N ALA A 88 5.30 -1.89 3.69
CA ALA A 88 5.42 -1.56 2.28
C ALA A 88 5.36 -0.04 2.11
N LEU A 89 6.52 0.59 1.97
CA LEU A 89 6.68 2.04 1.94
C LEU A 89 7.04 2.51 0.51
N GLY A 90 6.27 3.42 -0.05
CA GLY A 90 6.55 4.10 -1.30
C GLY A 90 7.22 5.46 -1.10
N LEU A 91 8.16 5.78 -2.00
CA LEU A 91 8.84 7.07 -2.09
C LEU A 91 8.45 7.77 -3.39
N GLY A 92 8.23 9.09 -3.34
CA GLY A 92 8.03 9.91 -4.53
C GLY A 92 6.83 9.53 -5.40
N LEU A 93 5.69 9.17 -4.79
CA LEU A 93 4.51 8.62 -5.47
C LEU A 93 4.81 7.38 -6.32
N ALA A 94 5.49 6.40 -5.72
CA ALA A 94 5.65 5.08 -6.29
C ALA A 94 4.27 4.53 -6.71
N THR A 95 4.16 4.20 -8.01
CA THR A 95 2.88 3.88 -8.65
C THR A 95 2.89 2.42 -9.11
N ILE A 96 1.88 1.65 -8.76
CA ILE A 96 1.69 0.25 -9.20
C ILE A 96 0.52 0.20 -10.17
N ILE A 97 0.74 -0.39 -11.34
CA ILE A 97 -0.27 -0.60 -12.39
C ILE A 97 -0.48 -2.10 -12.56
N PRO A 98 -1.66 -2.65 -12.21
CA PRO A 98 -1.97 -4.04 -12.50
C PRO A 98 -2.31 -4.22 -13.99
N ASP A 99 -1.55 -5.08 -14.64
CA ASP A 99 -1.82 -5.56 -15.99
C ASP A 99 -2.82 -6.71 -15.95
N ASN A 100 -3.42 -7.03 -17.10
CA ASN A 100 -4.30 -8.20 -17.28
C ASN A 100 -5.52 -8.29 -16.33
N GLY A 101 -5.86 -7.21 -15.63
CA GLY A 101 -7.01 -7.15 -14.71
C GLY A 101 -6.77 -7.84 -13.37
N VAL A 102 -5.51 -8.03 -12.96
CA VAL A 102 -5.20 -8.60 -11.64
C VAL A 102 -5.45 -7.59 -10.52
N THR A 103 -5.68 -8.08 -9.30
CA THR A 103 -5.59 -7.22 -8.11
C THR A 103 -4.15 -6.77 -7.92
N ALA A 104 -3.91 -5.47 -7.70
CA ALA A 104 -2.55 -4.96 -7.53
C ALA A 104 -1.93 -5.44 -6.22
N ILE A 105 -2.66 -5.30 -5.10
CA ILE A 105 -2.17 -5.65 -3.76
C ILE A 105 -3.24 -6.44 -3.01
N LYS A 106 -2.84 -7.58 -2.43
CA LYS A 106 -3.62 -8.32 -1.45
C LYS A 106 -2.85 -8.41 -0.13
N VAL A 107 -3.49 -8.01 0.97
CA VAL A 107 -2.99 -8.24 2.33
C VAL A 107 -3.73 -9.45 2.90
N GLY A 108 -3.00 -10.38 3.52
CA GLY A 108 -3.60 -11.52 4.22
C GLY A 108 -4.30 -11.13 5.53
N ASP A 109 -4.93 -12.11 6.19
CA ASP A 109 -5.56 -11.93 7.51
C ASP A 109 -4.48 -11.95 8.62
N VAL A 110 -3.62 -10.93 8.64
CA VAL A 110 -2.42 -10.86 9.48
C VAL A 110 -2.31 -9.50 10.18
N ASP A 111 -1.67 -9.51 11.35
CA ASP A 111 -1.43 -8.30 12.14
C ASP A 111 -0.50 -7.31 11.44
N GLY A 112 -0.78 -6.02 11.63
CA GLY A 112 0.23 -4.99 11.61
C GLY A 112 0.84 -4.63 10.26
N VAL A 113 0.27 -5.05 9.12
CA VAL A 113 0.81 -4.62 7.82
C VAL A 113 0.66 -3.10 7.67
N LYS A 114 1.70 -2.43 7.16
CA LYS A 114 1.70 -0.98 6.92
C LYS A 114 1.90 -0.71 5.42
N LEU A 115 0.82 -0.40 4.71
CA LEU A 115 0.87 0.12 3.34
C LEU A 115 0.98 1.65 3.42
N ALA A 116 2.04 2.23 2.87
CA ALA A 116 2.28 3.66 3.02
C ALA A 116 2.85 4.33 1.76
N GLY A 117 2.23 5.42 1.29
CA GLY A 117 2.78 6.26 0.23
C GLY A 117 2.79 5.62 -1.17
N LEU A 118 1.73 4.87 -1.50
CA LEU A 118 1.58 4.15 -2.77
C LEU A 118 0.42 4.72 -3.58
N LEU A 119 0.60 4.84 -4.89
CA LEU A 119 -0.50 5.02 -5.84
C LEU A 119 -0.76 3.69 -6.54
N VAL A 120 -2.00 3.20 -6.52
CA VAL A 120 -2.45 2.13 -7.41
C VAL A 120 -3.23 2.74 -8.55
N ASP A 121 -2.73 2.61 -9.77
CA ASP A 121 -3.30 3.21 -10.97
C ASP A 121 -3.84 2.11 -11.88
N ALA A 122 -5.15 2.10 -12.13
CA ALA A 122 -5.82 0.99 -12.80
C ALA A 122 -5.35 0.83 -14.25
N GLY A 123 -5.00 -0.40 -14.63
CA GLY A 123 -4.74 -0.76 -16.02
C GLY A 123 -6.00 -0.71 -16.91
N PRO A 124 -5.83 -0.77 -18.24
CA PRO A 124 -6.94 -0.68 -19.20
C PRO A 124 -7.89 -1.89 -19.16
N VAL A 125 -7.40 -3.04 -18.70
CA VAL A 125 -8.21 -4.24 -18.46
C VAL A 125 -8.83 -4.15 -17.07
N ASN A 126 -10.14 -4.36 -16.98
CA ASN A 126 -10.87 -4.22 -15.71
C ASN A 126 -10.33 -5.18 -14.65
N SER A 127 -9.86 -4.63 -13.53
CA SER A 127 -9.57 -5.41 -12.33
C SER A 127 -10.84 -5.58 -11.50
N GLU A 128 -11.10 -6.76 -10.95
CA GLU A 128 -12.27 -6.92 -10.07
C GLU A 128 -12.11 -6.10 -8.78
N THR A 129 -10.92 -6.17 -8.17
CA THR A 129 -10.48 -5.32 -7.06
C THR A 129 -9.09 -4.78 -7.35
N LEU A 130 -8.74 -3.56 -6.91
CA LEU A 130 -7.36 -3.05 -7.03
C LEU A 130 -6.55 -3.33 -5.76
N ILE A 131 -7.15 -3.12 -4.59
CA ILE A 131 -6.55 -3.40 -3.28
C ILE A 131 -7.54 -4.20 -2.44
N GLU A 132 -7.08 -5.27 -1.81
CA GLU A 132 -7.87 -6.06 -0.86
C GLU A 132 -7.08 -6.21 0.45
N VAL A 133 -7.70 -5.83 1.57
CA VAL A 133 -7.11 -5.88 2.91
C VAL A 133 -7.83 -6.95 3.72
N GLY A 134 -7.18 -8.11 3.88
CA GLY A 134 -7.79 -9.33 4.39
C GLY A 134 -8.57 -10.06 3.31
N PRO A 135 -8.60 -11.40 3.30
CA PRO A 135 -9.43 -12.18 2.38
C PRO A 135 -10.92 -11.99 2.68
N GLU A 136 -11.78 -12.29 1.71
CA GLU A 136 -13.22 -12.39 1.93
C GLU A 136 -13.55 -13.30 3.14
N ASN A 137 -14.43 -12.84 4.02
CA ASN A 137 -14.78 -13.49 5.29
C ASN A 137 -13.63 -13.55 6.33
N ALA A 138 -12.65 -12.66 6.24
CA ALA A 138 -11.73 -12.38 7.35
C ALA A 138 -12.51 -12.17 8.66
N SER A 139 -12.01 -12.74 9.75
CA SER A 139 -12.70 -12.74 11.04
C SER A 139 -11.76 -12.66 12.25
N ALA A 140 -10.47 -12.47 12.02
CA ALA A 140 -9.51 -12.26 13.09
C ALA A 140 -9.62 -10.82 13.63
N ASP A 141 -9.60 -10.67 14.95
CA ASP A 141 -9.49 -9.37 15.61
C ASP A 141 -8.03 -8.91 15.59
N HIS A 142 -7.80 -7.68 15.13
CA HIS A 142 -6.46 -7.10 15.01
C HIS A 142 -6.30 -5.84 15.86
N ALA A 143 -7.19 -5.60 16.83
CA ALA A 143 -7.28 -4.35 17.60
C ALA A 143 -5.95 -3.92 18.24
N ALA A 144 -5.12 -4.87 18.69
CA ALA A 144 -3.82 -4.60 19.29
C ALA A 144 -2.78 -4.09 18.27
N ASN A 145 -2.75 -4.67 17.07
CA ASN A 145 -1.82 -4.33 16.01
C ASN A 145 -2.51 -4.36 14.63
N PRO A 146 -3.36 -3.36 14.32
CA PRO A 146 -4.15 -3.37 13.10
C PRO A 146 -3.28 -3.14 11.88
N THR A 147 -3.73 -3.67 10.73
CA THR A 147 -3.22 -3.26 9.42
C THR A 147 -3.59 -1.79 9.14
N SER A 148 -2.75 -1.07 8.41
CA SER A 148 -3.00 0.34 8.09
C SER A 148 -2.63 0.72 6.66
N LEU A 149 -3.47 1.54 6.03
CA LEU A 149 -3.23 2.22 4.75
C LEU A 149 -3.07 3.71 5.01
N GLN A 150 -1.91 4.27 4.64
CA GLN A 150 -1.55 5.66 4.90
C GLN A 150 -0.96 6.34 3.67
N ASP A 151 -1.58 7.41 3.19
CA ASP A 151 -1.22 8.00 1.89
C ASP A 151 -1.27 6.95 0.76
N VAL A 152 -2.28 6.08 0.80
CA VAL A 152 -2.56 5.11 -0.26
C VAL A 152 -3.64 5.69 -1.16
N PHE A 153 -3.28 5.86 -2.43
CA PHE A 153 -4.12 6.51 -3.43
C PHE A 153 -4.53 5.49 -4.49
N VAL A 154 -5.71 5.70 -5.06
CA VAL A 154 -6.16 4.93 -6.22
C VAL A 154 -6.57 5.89 -7.33
N ARG A 155 -6.11 5.62 -8.55
CA ARG A 155 -6.53 6.33 -9.76
C ARG A 155 -7.14 5.35 -10.76
N ILE A 156 -8.28 5.73 -11.37
CA ILE A 156 -8.93 4.98 -12.45
C ILE A 156 -9.14 5.90 -13.66
N GLY A 157 -8.22 5.83 -14.62
CA GLY A 157 -8.18 6.68 -15.81
C GLY A 157 -7.40 8.00 -15.62
N GLY A 158 -7.46 8.88 -16.60
CA GLY A 158 -6.83 10.22 -16.56
C GLY A 158 -5.43 10.26 -17.20
N ALA A 159 -4.72 9.13 -17.22
CA ALA A 159 -3.44 8.93 -17.94
C ALA A 159 -3.58 7.89 -19.08
N GLY A 160 -4.80 7.76 -19.63
CA GLY A 160 -5.22 6.64 -20.47
C GLY A 160 -6.46 5.96 -19.86
N PRO A 161 -7.09 5.00 -20.56
CA PRO A 161 -8.22 4.27 -20.00
C PRO A 161 -7.75 3.36 -18.86
N GLY A 162 -8.49 3.34 -17.76
CA GLY A 162 -8.27 2.43 -16.64
C GLY A 162 -9.63 1.98 -16.09
N LYS A 163 -9.75 0.74 -15.61
CA LYS A 163 -11.02 0.21 -15.08
C LYS A 163 -10.83 -0.68 -13.86
N ALA A 164 -11.76 -0.57 -12.92
CA ALA A 164 -11.90 -1.52 -11.83
C ALA A 164 -13.37 -1.66 -11.44
N THR A 165 -13.81 -2.84 -10.99
CA THR A 165 -15.16 -2.99 -10.44
C THR A 165 -15.25 -2.31 -9.08
N THR A 166 -14.34 -2.69 -8.17
CA THR A 166 -14.20 -2.10 -6.83
C THR A 166 -12.74 -1.65 -6.65
N SER A 167 -12.52 -0.50 -6.03
CA SER A 167 -11.15 0.01 -5.89
C SER A 167 -10.48 -0.59 -4.66
N ILE A 168 -11.08 -0.45 -3.49
CA ILE A 168 -10.53 -0.98 -2.24
C ILE A 168 -11.59 -1.81 -1.52
N VAL A 169 -11.23 -3.05 -1.17
CA VAL A 169 -12.01 -3.90 -0.26
C VAL A 169 -11.26 -4.02 1.06
N VAL A 170 -11.94 -3.69 2.17
CA VAL A 170 -11.40 -3.84 3.53
C VAL A 170 -12.22 -4.89 4.25
N ASN A 171 -11.65 -6.08 4.40
CA ASN A 171 -12.26 -7.22 5.08
C ASN A 171 -11.75 -7.38 6.50
N SER A 172 -10.45 -7.19 6.74
CA SER A 172 -9.85 -7.38 8.08
C SER A 172 -10.37 -6.35 9.09
N ASP A 173 -10.79 -6.87 10.25
CA ASP A 173 -11.24 -6.07 11.38
C ASP A 173 -10.13 -5.10 11.87
N ASP A 174 -10.54 -4.00 12.50
CA ASP A 174 -9.68 -2.97 13.09
C ASP A 174 -8.75 -2.19 12.14
N THR A 175 -8.78 -2.47 10.83
CA THR A 175 -7.97 -1.79 9.82
C THR A 175 -8.07 -0.27 9.93
N ILE A 176 -6.92 0.41 9.95
CA ILE A 176 -6.85 1.87 9.96
C ILE A 176 -6.64 2.40 8.54
N ILE A 177 -7.61 3.16 8.04
CA ILE A 177 -7.44 3.99 6.83
C ILE A 177 -7.19 5.43 7.27
N ASP A 178 -5.95 5.88 7.19
CA ASP A 178 -5.53 7.22 7.62
C ASP A 178 -4.92 7.96 6.43
N HIS A 179 -5.76 8.78 5.80
CA HIS A 179 -5.56 9.43 4.49
C HIS A 179 -5.51 8.44 3.31
N THR A 180 -6.57 8.49 2.52
CA THR A 180 -6.66 7.86 1.20
C THR A 180 -7.34 8.83 0.24
N TRP A 181 -7.08 8.66 -1.05
CA TRP A 181 -7.86 9.28 -2.11
C TRP A 181 -8.12 8.23 -3.19
N VAL A 182 -9.37 7.79 -3.27
CA VAL A 182 -9.84 6.85 -4.29
C VAL A 182 -10.59 7.63 -5.35
N TRP A 183 -9.99 7.74 -6.54
CA TRP A 183 -10.42 8.68 -7.56
C TRP A 183 -10.61 8.02 -8.92
N ARG A 184 -11.87 7.87 -9.30
CA ARG A 184 -12.24 7.67 -10.70
C ARG A 184 -12.08 9.00 -11.43
N ALA A 185 -11.25 9.02 -12.47
CA ALA A 185 -10.87 10.25 -13.15
C ALA A 185 -12.06 11.01 -13.76
N ASP A 186 -12.15 12.31 -13.46
CA ASP A 186 -13.11 13.25 -14.04
C ASP A 186 -12.53 14.11 -15.17
N HIS A 187 -11.22 14.04 -15.39
CA HIS A 187 -10.49 14.74 -16.46
C HIS A 187 -9.22 13.96 -16.87
N GLY A 188 -8.46 14.51 -17.82
CA GLY A 188 -7.27 13.87 -18.39
C GLY A 188 -7.58 13.13 -19.69
N ASP A 189 -6.78 12.13 -20.02
CA ASP A 189 -7.05 11.21 -21.14
C ASP A 189 -7.73 9.93 -20.65
N GLY A 190 -8.56 9.30 -21.50
CA GLY A 190 -9.22 8.03 -21.18
C GLY A 190 -10.31 8.08 -20.10
N TRP A 191 -10.92 9.23 -19.84
CA TRP A 191 -12.10 9.33 -18.96
C TRP A 191 -13.41 9.32 -19.75
N GLY A 192 -14.49 8.86 -19.13
CA GLY A 192 -15.83 8.78 -19.72
C GLY A 192 -16.68 7.73 -19.03
N TRP A 193 -18.00 7.78 -19.24
CA TRP A 193 -18.93 6.87 -18.55
C TRP A 193 -18.52 5.39 -18.65
N GLU A 194 -18.26 4.91 -19.86
CA GLU A 194 -17.78 3.53 -20.10
C GLU A 194 -16.25 3.42 -20.20
N THR A 195 -15.53 4.51 -20.48
CA THR A 195 -14.08 4.49 -20.75
C THR A 195 -13.28 4.16 -19.49
N ASN A 196 -13.61 4.80 -18.37
CA ASN A 196 -13.01 4.54 -17.05
C ASN A 196 -14.08 4.17 -16.02
N ARG A 197 -15.01 3.29 -16.40
CA ARG A 197 -16.04 2.82 -15.48
C ARG A 197 -15.38 2.23 -14.22
N ALA A 198 -15.82 2.74 -13.06
CA ALA A 198 -15.50 2.23 -11.75
C ALA A 198 -16.74 2.35 -10.87
N ASP A 199 -17.38 1.21 -10.60
CA ASP A 199 -18.72 1.19 -10.01
C ASP A 199 -18.66 1.41 -8.49
N TYR A 200 -17.61 0.91 -7.84
CA TYR A 200 -17.39 1.02 -6.41
C TYR A 200 -15.98 1.57 -6.13
N GLY A 201 -15.90 2.45 -5.13
CA GLY A 201 -14.65 3.05 -4.66
C GLY A 201 -13.85 2.13 -3.76
#